data_AF-A0A836EI57-F1
#
_entry.id   AF-A0A836EI57-F1
#
_cell.length_a   1.000
_cell.length_b   1.000
_cell.length_c   1.000
_cell.angle_alpha   90.00
_cell.angle_beta   90.00
_cell.angle_gamma   90.00
#
_symmetry.space_group_name_H-M   'P 1'
#
loop_
_entity.id
_entity.type
_entity.pdbx_description
1 polymer ?
#
loop_
_entity_poly.entity_id
_entity_poly.type
_entity_poly.pdbx_seq_one_letter_code
_entity_poly.pdbx_strand_id
1 'polypeptide(L)'
;MVNDLKLECSFSSWYPIFKKDSLEARILHIPDEVLKYLEHDTFVLPLEAAKSLPKDSEWADGSPVTCEEDAMWVAPTKTLKCNTLEEIYLLLKSSDRIAKDLNVVKSSKDCKKPLPFCLVLKQWRDINPCTEFRCFVIDNELIAISQRDISQYHSSNESQKYDIQTDIKSLFLERIKGRFPLRNYSFDVIRYKKDKVKIIDFGAMDAASTKETLFTYDELQNHIENTPEFRFIGEEIGIQPKPPMQFCIPQEISEFFQSRDNVTLLDLIQREVESQRKEHEKENANVSEST
;
A
#
# COMPACT_ATOMS: atom_id res chain seq x y z
N MET A 1 19.24 -0.56 6.04
CA MET A 1 19.17 0.79 6.65
C MET A 1 18.68 1.69 5.53
N VAL A 2 17.45 2.18 5.50
CA VAL A 2 16.78 3.05 6.47
C VAL A 2 15.26 2.87 6.26
N ASN A 3 14.54 2.40 7.29
CA ASN A 3 13.10 2.65 7.43
C ASN A 3 12.97 3.40 8.76
N ASP A 4 13.44 4.64 8.77
CA ASP A 4 13.11 5.57 9.85
C ASP A 4 11.62 5.90 9.68
N LEU A 5 10.77 5.05 10.23
CA LEU A 5 9.35 5.30 10.41
C LEU A 5 9.21 6.66 11.09
N LYS A 6 8.90 7.70 10.31
CA LYS A 6 8.69 9.05 10.83
C LYS A 6 7.37 9.05 11.57
N LEU A 7 7.43 8.96 12.90
CA LEU A 7 6.26 8.90 13.78
C LEU A 7 5.34 10.11 13.60
N GLU A 8 5.88 11.22 13.14
CA GLU A 8 5.18 12.45 12.80
C GLU A 8 4.21 12.28 11.62
N CYS A 9 4.54 11.38 10.68
CA CYS A 9 3.68 11.02 9.54
C CYS A 9 2.61 9.98 9.93
N SER A 10 2.67 9.41 11.13
CA SER A 10 1.61 8.52 11.60
C SER A 10 0.28 9.25 11.71
N PHE A 11 -0.80 8.59 11.28
CA PHE A 11 -2.15 9.15 11.31
C PHE A 11 -2.56 9.65 12.71
N SER A 12 -2.17 8.93 13.76
CA SER A 12 -2.47 9.31 15.15
C SER A 12 -1.77 10.59 15.60
N SER A 13 -0.64 10.94 14.97
CA SER A 13 0.14 12.14 15.26
C SER A 13 -0.41 13.37 14.56
N TRP A 14 -0.66 13.29 13.24
CA TRP A 14 -1.05 14.46 12.45
C TRP A 14 -2.56 14.73 12.45
N TYR A 15 -3.39 13.69 12.52
CA TYR A 15 -4.84 13.86 12.39
C TYR A 15 -5.45 14.77 13.46
N PRO A 16 -5.06 14.70 14.76
CA PRO A 16 -5.57 15.62 15.77
C PRO A 16 -5.28 17.10 15.46
N ILE A 17 -4.15 17.39 14.80
CA ILE A 17 -3.71 18.75 14.45
C ILE A 17 -4.57 19.31 13.30
N PHE A 18 -4.86 18.47 12.30
CA PHE A 18 -5.53 18.87 11.05
C PHE A 18 -6.97 18.34 10.91
N LYS A 19 -7.58 17.86 11.99
CA LYS A 19 -8.92 17.23 11.98
C LYS A 19 -9.98 18.04 11.25
N LYS A 20 -9.98 19.37 11.38
CA LYS A 20 -10.94 20.26 10.72
C LYS A 20 -10.72 20.39 9.21
N ASP A 21 -9.50 20.18 8.76
CA ASP A 21 -9.05 20.36 7.37
C ASP A 21 -8.90 19.02 6.63
N SER A 22 -9.13 17.90 7.32
CA SER A 22 -8.98 16.55 6.77
C SER A 22 -10.32 15.87 6.57
N LEU A 23 -10.31 14.70 5.93
CA LEU A 23 -11.47 13.82 5.87
C LEU A 23 -11.85 13.28 7.26
N GLU A 24 -13.11 12.87 7.42
CA GLU A 24 -13.57 12.33 8.69
C GLU A 24 -12.97 10.94 8.94
N ALA A 25 -12.37 10.76 10.12
CA ALA A 25 -11.79 9.50 10.55
C ALA A 25 -11.88 9.37 12.08
N ARG A 26 -11.79 8.13 12.53
CA ARG A 26 -11.71 7.77 13.95
C ARG A 26 -10.46 6.95 14.20
N ILE A 27 -9.81 7.26 15.32
CA ILE A 27 -8.66 6.52 15.82
C ILE A 27 -9.15 5.70 17.00
N LEU A 28 -9.00 4.38 16.93
CA LEU A 28 -9.35 3.44 17.97
C LEU A 28 -8.09 2.78 18.49
N HIS A 29 -7.93 2.69 19.81
CA HIS A 29 -6.86 1.90 20.39
C HIS A 29 -7.20 0.42 20.18
N ILE A 30 -6.22 -0.36 19.74
CA ILE A 30 -6.40 -1.80 19.50
C ILE A 30 -6.15 -2.54 20.83
N PRO A 31 -7.13 -3.31 21.34
CA PRO A 31 -6.91 -4.16 22.50
C PRO A 31 -5.85 -5.24 22.21
N ASP A 32 -5.12 -5.68 23.24
CA ASP A 32 -4.07 -6.69 23.10
C ASP A 32 -4.62 -8.02 22.55
N GLU A 33 -5.88 -8.35 22.83
CA GLU A 33 -6.54 -9.54 22.29
C GLU A 33 -6.68 -9.47 20.76
N VAL A 34 -7.00 -8.29 20.24
CA VAL A 34 -7.13 -8.05 18.80
C VAL A 34 -5.77 -8.08 18.13
N LEU A 35 -4.75 -7.47 18.76
CA LEU A 35 -3.38 -7.53 18.28
C LEU A 35 -2.93 -9.00 18.18
N LYS A 36 -3.14 -9.77 19.23
CA LYS A 36 -2.84 -11.20 19.25
C LYS A 36 -3.59 -11.94 18.14
N TYR A 37 -4.86 -11.65 17.90
CA TYR A 37 -5.62 -12.26 16.81
C TYR A 37 -5.01 -11.98 15.42
N LEU A 38 -4.63 -10.74 15.16
CA LEU A 38 -4.01 -10.33 13.90
C LEU A 38 -2.64 -10.98 13.69
N GLU A 39 -1.95 -11.35 14.76
CA GLU A 39 -0.67 -12.05 14.72
C GLU A 39 -0.76 -13.56 14.44
N HIS A 40 -1.93 -14.19 14.60
CA HIS A 40 -2.05 -15.63 14.35
C HIS A 40 -2.20 -15.91 12.86
N ASP A 41 -1.20 -16.58 12.28
CA ASP A 41 -1.21 -17.03 10.88
C ASP A 41 -2.49 -17.82 10.56
N THR A 42 -3.09 -17.50 9.40
CA THR A 42 -4.33 -18.13 8.95
C THR A 42 -4.07 -19.43 8.20
N PHE A 43 -2.82 -19.71 7.81
CA PHE A 43 -2.48 -20.82 6.94
C PHE A 43 -1.20 -21.53 7.40
N VAL A 44 -1.32 -22.83 7.73
CA VAL A 44 -0.17 -23.70 8.00
C VAL A 44 0.01 -24.60 6.77
N LEU A 45 1.14 -24.50 6.08
CA LEU A 45 1.46 -25.39 4.96
C LEU A 45 1.62 -26.84 5.49
N PRO A 46 0.99 -27.84 4.83
CA PRO A 46 1.20 -29.25 5.16
C PRO A 46 2.69 -29.62 5.06
N LEU A 47 3.19 -30.42 6.01
CA LEU A 47 4.59 -30.85 6.10
C LEU A 47 5.07 -31.59 4.84
N GLU A 48 4.15 -32.15 4.08
CA GLU A 48 4.36 -32.88 2.84
C GLU A 48 4.89 -31.95 1.73
N ALA A 49 4.38 -30.72 1.65
CA ALA A 49 4.82 -29.71 0.67
C ALA A 49 6.26 -29.25 0.90
N ALA A 50 6.79 -29.41 2.11
CA ALA A 50 8.16 -29.05 2.48
C ALA A 50 9.21 -30.12 2.14
N LYS A 51 8.80 -31.35 1.78
CA LYS A 51 9.72 -32.51 1.66
C LYS A 51 10.30 -32.77 0.27
N SER A 52 9.77 -32.17 -0.80
CA SER A 52 10.23 -32.39 -2.19
C SER A 52 11.11 -31.25 -2.71
N LEU A 53 12.43 -31.36 -2.48
CA LEU A 53 13.44 -30.39 -2.91
C LEU A 53 14.33 -30.97 -4.03
N PRO A 54 14.22 -30.47 -5.27
CA PRO A 54 15.29 -30.57 -6.25
C PRO A 54 16.03 -29.22 -6.37
N LYS A 55 17.35 -29.33 -6.53
CA LYS A 55 18.28 -28.22 -6.78
C LYS A 55 18.39 -28.02 -8.30
N ASP A 56 18.19 -26.78 -8.72
CA ASP A 56 18.79 -26.09 -9.87
C ASP A 56 17.77 -25.36 -10.77
N SER A 57 18.23 -24.20 -11.25
CA SER A 57 17.79 -23.38 -12.39
C SER A 57 17.04 -22.07 -12.13
N GLU A 58 17.79 -21.00 -12.36
CA GLU A 58 17.53 -19.57 -12.35
C GLU A 58 16.19 -19.17 -12.98
N TRP A 59 15.36 -18.37 -12.28
CA TRP A 59 14.64 -17.16 -12.74
C TRP A 59 13.90 -16.55 -11.52
N ALA A 60 14.18 -15.29 -11.19
CA ALA A 60 13.55 -14.58 -10.07
C ALA A 60 12.65 -13.44 -10.56
N ASP A 61 11.33 -13.58 -10.40
CA ASP A 61 10.38 -12.46 -10.57
C ASP A 61 9.25 -12.49 -9.54
N GLY A 62 9.59 -12.13 -8.31
CA GLY A 62 8.61 -11.97 -7.24
C GLY A 62 8.91 -10.76 -6.36
N SER A 63 9.21 -9.60 -6.97
CA SER A 63 9.42 -8.38 -6.19
C SER A 63 8.10 -8.02 -5.46
N PRO A 64 8.10 -7.88 -4.12
CA PRO A 64 6.88 -7.61 -3.37
C PRO A 64 6.32 -6.25 -3.81
N VAL A 65 5.17 -6.29 -4.48
CA VAL A 65 4.42 -5.09 -4.81
C VAL A 65 3.90 -4.53 -3.50
N THR A 66 4.59 -3.52 -2.97
CA THR A 66 4.12 -2.73 -1.82
C THR A 66 3.01 -1.82 -2.32
N CYS A 67 1.81 -2.38 -2.49
CA CYS A 67 0.65 -1.64 -2.96
C CYS A 67 -0.17 -1.14 -1.77
N GLU A 68 -0.74 0.07 -1.87
CA GLU A 68 -1.51 0.66 -0.78
C GLU A 68 -2.79 -0.13 -0.43
N GLU A 69 -3.24 -1.00 -1.34
CA GLU A 69 -4.51 -1.72 -1.34
C GLU A 69 -4.36 -3.25 -1.38
N ASP A 70 -3.28 -3.75 -0.77
CA ASP A 70 -2.83 -5.15 -0.85
C ASP A 70 -3.80 -6.22 -0.34
N ALA A 71 -4.86 -5.84 0.39
CA ALA A 71 -5.88 -6.77 0.89
C ALA A 71 -7.18 -6.76 0.07
N MET A 72 -7.34 -5.92 -0.96
CA MET A 72 -8.62 -5.85 -1.71
C MET A 72 -9.01 -7.16 -2.40
N TRP A 73 -8.06 -8.06 -2.64
CA TRP A 73 -8.30 -9.35 -3.27
C TRP A 73 -9.22 -10.26 -2.45
N VAL A 74 -9.24 -10.16 -1.11
CA VAL A 74 -10.07 -11.03 -0.25
C VAL A 74 -11.52 -10.53 -0.12
N ALA A 75 -11.76 -9.24 -0.37
CA ALA A 75 -13.09 -8.65 -0.26
C ALA A 75 -14.01 -9.09 -1.41
N PRO A 76 -15.24 -9.57 -1.13
CA PRO A 76 -16.21 -9.92 -2.19
C PRO A 76 -16.54 -8.75 -3.12
N THR A 77 -16.57 -7.54 -2.57
CA THR A 77 -16.83 -6.30 -3.31
C THR A 77 -15.62 -5.75 -4.03
N LYS A 78 -14.42 -6.32 -3.80
CA LYS A 78 -13.14 -5.80 -4.30
C LYS A 78 -12.96 -4.31 -3.97
N THR A 79 -13.33 -3.91 -2.76
CA THR A 79 -13.17 -2.54 -2.23
C THR A 79 -12.66 -2.61 -0.79
N LEU A 80 -12.05 -1.52 -0.31
CA LEU A 80 -11.74 -1.35 1.12
C LEU A 80 -12.96 -0.86 1.94
N LYS A 81 -14.16 -0.83 1.35
CA LYS A 81 -15.38 -0.44 2.04
C LYS A 81 -15.83 -1.58 2.95
N CYS A 82 -15.81 -1.32 4.26
CA CYS A 82 -16.38 -2.22 5.25
C CYS A 82 -17.69 -1.66 5.82
N ASN A 83 -18.68 -2.53 6.00
CA ASN A 83 -19.95 -2.24 6.66
C ASN A 83 -20.10 -3.05 7.96
N THR A 84 -19.30 -4.12 8.11
CA THR A 84 -19.30 -4.99 9.29
C THR A 84 -17.90 -5.06 9.91
N LEU A 85 -17.84 -5.51 11.17
CA LEU A 85 -16.58 -5.66 11.87
C LEU A 85 -15.77 -6.86 11.32
N GLU A 86 -16.46 -7.90 10.86
CA GLU A 86 -15.89 -9.09 10.24
C GLU A 86 -15.15 -8.74 8.95
N GLU A 87 -15.70 -7.83 8.13
CA GLU A 87 -15.03 -7.34 6.92
C GLU A 87 -13.74 -6.57 7.26
N ILE A 88 -13.75 -5.78 8.34
CA ILE A 88 -12.55 -5.08 8.82
C ILE A 88 -11.49 -6.11 9.24
N TYR A 89 -11.84 -7.08 10.08
CA TYR A 89 -10.91 -8.12 10.50
C TYR A 89 -10.32 -8.90 9.33
N LEU A 90 -11.15 -9.25 8.35
CA LEU A 90 -10.73 -9.97 7.16
C LEU A 90 -9.67 -9.16 6.38
N LEU A 91 -9.94 -7.89 6.08
CA LEU A 91 -8.98 -7.03 5.37
C LEU A 91 -7.68 -6.83 6.16
N LEU A 92 -7.78 -6.57 7.48
CA LEU A 92 -6.60 -6.37 8.33
C LEU A 92 -5.73 -7.63 8.37
N LYS A 93 -6.35 -8.82 8.43
CA LYS A 93 -5.64 -10.10 8.51
C LYS A 93 -5.02 -10.54 7.18
N SER A 94 -5.59 -10.09 6.06
CA SER A 94 -5.12 -10.42 4.72
C SER A 94 -4.15 -9.40 4.11
N SER A 95 -3.75 -8.37 4.87
CA SER A 95 -2.80 -7.34 4.42
C SER A 95 -1.37 -7.67 4.84
N ASP A 96 -0.51 -7.87 3.84
CA ASP A 96 0.93 -8.07 4.03
C ASP A 96 1.59 -6.83 4.65
N ARG A 97 1.10 -5.63 4.33
CA ARG A 97 1.57 -4.37 4.94
C ARG A 97 1.35 -4.38 6.44
N ILE A 98 0.15 -4.75 6.88
CA ILE A 98 -0.18 -4.81 8.32
C ILE A 98 0.66 -5.89 9.00
N ALA A 99 0.81 -7.07 8.39
CA ALA A 99 1.66 -8.13 8.92
C ALA A 99 3.12 -7.66 9.09
N LYS A 100 3.68 -6.95 8.10
CA LYS A 100 5.02 -6.35 8.16
C LYS A 100 5.13 -5.31 9.27
N ASP A 101 4.18 -4.39 9.39
CA ASP A 101 4.16 -3.36 10.43
C ASP A 101 4.15 -3.99 11.84
N LEU A 102 3.34 -5.04 12.04
CA LEU A 102 3.31 -5.82 13.28
C LEU A 102 4.68 -6.48 13.57
N ASN A 103 5.31 -7.08 12.56
CA ASN A 103 6.61 -7.76 12.69
C ASN A 103 7.79 -6.80 12.95
N VAL A 104 7.79 -5.62 12.35
CA VAL A 104 8.80 -4.58 12.58
C VAL A 104 8.76 -4.11 14.04
N VAL A 105 7.57 -3.88 14.59
CA VAL A 105 7.43 -3.48 16.00
C VAL A 105 7.83 -4.63 16.95
N LYS A 106 7.54 -5.88 16.60
CA LYS A 106 7.98 -7.05 17.39
C LYS A 106 9.50 -7.20 17.49
N SER A 107 10.23 -6.89 16.41
CA SER A 107 11.69 -6.90 16.40
C SER A 107 12.30 -5.67 17.09
N SER A 108 11.54 -4.57 17.18
CA SER A 108 11.89 -3.33 17.91
C SER A 108 11.48 -3.36 19.39
N LYS A 109 11.66 -4.50 20.08
CA LYS A 109 11.38 -4.63 21.53
C LYS A 109 12.42 -3.96 22.44
N ASP A 110 13.50 -3.42 21.89
CA ASP A 110 14.55 -2.71 22.65
C ASP A 110 14.26 -1.21 22.89
N CYS A 111 13.15 -0.67 22.39
CA CYS A 111 12.84 0.75 22.56
C CYS A 111 12.01 0.98 23.85
N LYS A 112 12.50 1.88 24.72
CA LYS A 112 11.98 2.15 26.08
C LYS A 112 10.53 2.65 26.18
N LYS A 113 9.78 2.74 25.08
CA LYS A 113 8.35 3.05 25.02
C LYS A 113 7.71 2.32 23.81
N PRO A 114 6.85 1.31 24.02
CA PRO A 114 6.12 0.68 22.93
C PRO A 114 5.17 1.71 22.30
N LEU A 115 5.17 1.79 20.96
CA LEU A 115 4.22 2.60 20.22
C LEU A 115 2.83 1.95 20.33
N PRO A 116 1.79 2.67 20.78
CA PRO A 116 0.46 2.10 20.86
C PRO A 116 -0.08 1.84 19.45
N PHE A 117 -0.50 0.60 19.19
CA PHE A 117 -1.21 0.27 17.96
C PHE A 117 -2.60 0.92 17.97
N CYS A 118 -2.93 1.59 16.88
CA CYS A 118 -4.25 2.16 16.68
C CYS A 118 -4.84 1.74 15.34
N LEU A 119 -6.13 1.43 15.36
CA LEU A 119 -6.93 1.19 14.17
C LEU A 119 -7.49 2.53 13.71
N VAL A 120 -7.18 2.90 12.47
CA VAL A 120 -7.69 4.11 11.83
C VAL A 120 -8.84 3.73 10.90
N LEU A 121 -10.04 4.22 11.23
CA LEU A 121 -11.21 4.07 10.39
C LEU A 121 -11.52 5.39 9.69
N LYS A 122 -11.20 5.48 8.39
CA LYS A 122 -11.55 6.62 7.53
C LYS A 122 -13.00 6.42 7.04
N GLN A 123 -13.81 7.48 7.02
CA GLN A 123 -15.18 7.40 6.49
C GLN A 123 -15.14 7.13 4.99
N TRP A 124 -15.74 6.02 4.54
CA TRP A 124 -15.81 5.68 3.12
C TRP A 124 -16.51 6.76 2.30
N ARG A 125 -15.91 7.14 1.17
CA ARG A 125 -16.49 8.02 0.16
C ARG A 125 -15.90 7.66 -1.20
N ASP A 126 -16.70 7.83 -2.24
CA ASP A 126 -16.21 7.70 -3.60
C ASP A 126 -15.50 9.01 -3.97
N ILE A 127 -14.19 8.94 -4.10
CA ILE A 127 -13.34 10.08 -4.48
C ILE A 127 -13.15 10.03 -5.99
N ASN A 128 -13.31 11.18 -6.65
CA ASN A 128 -12.98 11.30 -8.06
C ASN A 128 -11.45 11.39 -8.20
N PRO A 129 -10.79 10.44 -8.89
CA PRO A 129 -9.33 10.43 -9.03
C PRO A 129 -8.76 11.73 -9.64
N CYS A 130 -9.53 12.44 -10.48
CA CYS A 130 -9.13 13.72 -11.06
C CYS A 130 -8.89 14.82 -10.02
N THR A 131 -9.43 14.65 -8.81
CA THR A 131 -9.42 15.66 -7.75
C THR A 131 -8.33 15.42 -6.71
N GLU A 132 -7.52 14.37 -6.89
CA GLU A 132 -6.48 13.94 -5.97
C GLU A 132 -5.11 14.42 -6.40
N PHE A 133 -4.40 15.04 -5.47
CA PHE A 133 -3.07 15.60 -5.71
C PHE A 133 -2.11 15.24 -4.58
N ARG A 134 -0.90 14.83 -4.96
CA ARG A 134 0.23 14.66 -4.05
C ARG A 134 1.10 15.91 -4.07
N CYS A 135 1.38 16.46 -2.91
CA CYS A 135 2.12 17.69 -2.72
C CYS A 135 3.44 17.40 -2.01
N PHE A 136 4.52 18.05 -2.43
CA PHE A 136 5.86 17.84 -1.89
C PHE A 136 6.38 19.11 -1.21
N VAL A 137 6.84 18.95 0.02
CA VAL A 137 7.39 20.02 0.85
C VAL A 137 8.86 19.71 1.15
N ILE A 138 9.74 20.65 0.85
CA ILE A 138 11.16 20.59 1.17
C ILE A 138 11.57 21.89 1.85
N ASP A 139 12.35 21.76 2.93
CA ASP A 139 12.80 22.88 3.77
C ASP A 139 11.66 23.83 4.19
N ASN A 140 10.50 23.25 4.53
CA ASN A 140 9.26 23.96 4.89
C ASN A 140 8.63 24.79 3.75
N GLU A 141 9.02 24.59 2.51
CA GLU A 141 8.42 25.22 1.32
C GLU A 141 7.74 24.19 0.42
N LEU A 142 6.55 24.56 -0.10
CA LEU A 142 5.83 23.73 -1.06
C LEU A 142 6.49 23.86 -2.43
N ILE A 143 7.17 22.81 -2.87
CA ILE A 143 8.01 22.82 -4.07
C ILE A 143 7.28 22.29 -5.30
N ALA A 144 6.41 21.29 -5.13
CA ALA A 144 5.79 20.58 -6.24
C ALA A 144 4.42 20.03 -5.90
N ILE A 145 3.59 19.89 -6.93
CA ILE A 145 2.25 19.30 -6.90
C ILE A 145 2.15 18.33 -8.08
N SER A 146 1.67 17.13 -7.84
CA SER A 146 1.47 16.09 -8.84
C SER A 146 0.05 15.55 -8.78
N GLN A 147 -0.57 15.22 -9.92
CA GLN A 147 -1.81 14.43 -9.88
C GLN A 147 -1.53 13.04 -9.31
N ARG A 148 -2.44 12.52 -8.48
CA ARG A 148 -2.25 11.20 -7.85
C ARG A 148 -2.52 10.04 -8.81
N ASP A 149 -3.54 10.15 -9.66
CA ASP A 149 -3.80 9.17 -10.71
C ASP A 149 -3.02 9.51 -11.98
N ILE A 150 -1.94 8.77 -12.24
CA ILE A 150 -1.09 8.92 -13.42
C ILE A 150 -1.55 8.06 -14.61
N SER A 151 -2.62 7.27 -14.46
CA SER A 151 -3.07 6.32 -15.50
C SER A 151 -3.97 6.93 -16.57
N GLN A 152 -4.50 8.12 -16.32
CA GLN A 152 -5.52 8.76 -17.14
C GLN A 152 -5.26 10.25 -17.34
N TYR A 153 -5.70 10.75 -18.49
CA TYR A 153 -5.79 12.17 -18.80
C TYR A 153 -7.04 12.78 -18.17
N HIS A 154 -6.88 13.98 -17.59
CA HIS A 154 -7.97 14.72 -16.97
C HIS A 154 -7.98 16.17 -17.46
N SER A 155 -8.84 16.48 -18.44
CA SER A 155 -8.96 17.81 -19.06
C SER A 155 -9.29 18.95 -18.07
N SER A 156 -9.90 18.61 -16.92
CA SER A 156 -10.17 19.56 -15.85
C SER A 156 -8.89 20.08 -15.17
N ASN A 157 -7.81 19.29 -15.14
CA ASN A 157 -6.55 19.68 -14.52
C ASN A 157 -5.86 20.80 -15.31
N GLU A 158 -5.92 20.70 -16.64
CA GLU A 158 -5.39 21.71 -17.54
C GLU A 158 -6.18 23.01 -17.46
N SER A 159 -7.51 22.93 -17.61
CA SER A 159 -8.40 24.10 -17.60
C SER A 159 -8.41 24.84 -16.26
N GLN A 160 -8.17 24.15 -15.14
CA GLN A 160 -8.19 24.73 -13.79
C GLN A 160 -6.80 24.81 -13.14
N LYS A 161 -5.72 24.67 -13.91
CA LYS A 161 -4.33 24.59 -13.40
C LYS A 161 -4.00 25.65 -12.34
N TYR A 162 -4.26 26.91 -12.66
CA TYR A 162 -3.94 28.04 -11.79
C TYR A 162 -4.79 28.07 -10.52
N ASP A 163 -6.07 27.72 -10.62
CA ASP A 163 -6.96 27.63 -9.46
C ASP A 163 -6.56 26.47 -8.55
N ILE A 164 -6.19 25.31 -9.10
CA ILE A 164 -5.70 24.16 -8.34
C ILE A 164 -4.42 24.53 -7.57
N GLN A 165 -3.44 25.12 -8.26
CA GLN A 165 -2.19 25.57 -7.64
C GLN A 165 -2.45 26.59 -6.53
N THR A 166 -3.35 27.54 -6.76
CA THR A 166 -3.67 28.59 -5.79
C THR A 166 -4.36 27.99 -4.55
N ASP A 167 -5.37 27.14 -4.75
CA ASP A 167 -6.14 26.55 -3.65
C ASP A 167 -5.24 25.67 -2.73
N ILE A 168 -4.37 24.87 -3.34
CA ILE A 168 -3.43 24.01 -2.60
C ILE A 168 -2.37 24.86 -1.89
N LYS A 169 -1.84 25.90 -2.55
CA LYS A 169 -0.86 26.81 -1.95
C LYS A 169 -1.44 27.57 -0.75
N SER A 170 -2.68 28.05 -0.86
CA SER A 170 -3.39 28.71 0.24
C SER A 170 -3.61 27.74 1.42
N LEU A 171 -4.07 26.51 1.16
CA LEU A 171 -4.19 25.48 2.20
C LEU A 171 -2.86 25.26 2.92
N PHE A 172 -1.77 25.10 2.16
CA PHE A 172 -0.44 24.89 2.73
C PHE A 172 -0.01 26.05 3.62
N LEU A 173 -0.03 27.28 3.11
CA LEU A 173 0.43 28.47 3.82
C LEU A 173 -0.40 28.77 5.08
N GLU A 174 -1.71 28.61 5.00
CA GLU A 174 -2.62 28.99 6.09
C GLU A 174 -2.81 27.89 7.13
N ARG A 175 -2.77 26.62 6.73
CA ARG A 175 -3.17 25.50 7.59
C ARG A 175 -2.05 24.55 7.94
N ILE A 176 -1.04 24.36 7.09
CA ILE A 176 -0.01 23.31 7.26
C ILE A 176 1.34 23.91 7.67
N LYS A 177 1.81 24.95 6.98
CA LYS A 177 3.13 25.55 7.17
C LYS A 177 3.33 26.02 8.62
N GLY A 178 4.43 25.60 9.23
CA GLY A 178 4.75 25.89 10.63
C GLY A 178 3.96 25.09 11.68
N ARG A 179 3.00 24.25 11.27
CA ARG A 179 2.22 23.39 12.19
C ARG A 179 2.60 21.91 12.11
N PHE A 180 3.09 21.45 10.95
CA PHE A 180 3.64 20.11 10.81
C PHE A 180 5.11 20.09 11.29
N PRO A 181 5.55 19.09 12.07
CA PRO A 181 6.86 19.10 12.74
C PRO A 181 8.05 18.83 11.79
N LEU A 182 7.83 18.16 10.66
CA LEU A 182 8.90 17.83 9.71
C LEU A 182 9.15 18.97 8.72
N ARG A 183 10.39 19.07 8.24
CA ARG A 183 10.77 20.01 7.17
C ARG A 183 10.54 19.45 5.77
N ASN A 184 10.77 18.16 5.61
CA ASN A 184 10.71 17.43 4.35
C ASN A 184 9.66 16.33 4.45
N TYR A 185 8.56 16.48 3.73
CA TYR A 185 7.43 15.57 3.75
C TYR A 185 6.56 15.73 2.51
N SER A 186 5.77 14.71 2.22
CA SER A 186 4.68 14.78 1.24
C SER A 186 3.34 14.85 1.96
N PHE A 187 2.34 15.41 1.31
CA PHE A 187 0.96 15.34 1.79
C PHE A 187 -0.01 15.22 0.62
N ASP A 188 -1.05 14.44 0.82
CA ASP A 188 -2.07 14.17 -0.19
C ASP A 188 -3.32 14.98 0.11
N VAL A 189 -3.93 15.54 -0.94
CA VAL A 189 -5.12 16.37 -0.84
C VAL A 189 -6.15 16.01 -1.89
N ILE A 190 -7.40 16.27 -1.55
CA ILE A 190 -8.51 16.30 -2.51
C ILE A 190 -9.08 17.69 -2.65
N ARG A 191 -9.37 18.09 -3.89
CA ARG A 191 -10.03 19.35 -4.23
C ARG A 191 -11.40 19.08 -4.83
N TYR A 192 -12.45 19.12 -4.01
CA TYR A 192 -13.82 18.87 -4.45
C TYR A 192 -14.34 19.92 -5.45
N LYS A 193 -13.95 21.17 -5.22
CA LYS A 193 -14.25 22.34 -6.05
C LYS A 193 -13.32 23.46 -5.64
N LYS A 194 -13.41 24.60 -6.35
CA LYS A 194 -12.68 25.81 -6.01
C LYS A 194 -12.82 26.17 -4.52
N ASP A 195 -11.71 26.52 -3.90
CA ASP A 195 -11.56 26.87 -2.48
C ASP A 195 -11.92 25.76 -1.48
N LYS A 196 -12.17 24.53 -1.93
CA LYS A 196 -12.57 23.39 -1.08
C LYS A 196 -11.58 22.24 -1.20
N VAL A 197 -10.47 22.39 -0.50
CA VAL A 197 -9.41 21.38 -0.39
C VAL A 197 -9.48 20.70 0.99
N LYS A 198 -9.27 19.38 1.02
CA LYS A 198 -9.15 18.58 2.23
C LYS A 198 -7.90 17.71 2.21
N ILE A 199 -7.28 17.53 3.36
CA ILE A 199 -6.11 16.67 3.54
C ILE A 199 -6.56 15.20 3.66
N ILE A 200 -5.82 14.31 2.99
CA ILE A 200 -6.02 12.86 2.99
C ILE A 200 -4.97 12.17 3.85
N ASP A 201 -3.70 12.46 3.59
CA ASP A 201 -2.58 11.80 4.26
C ASP A 201 -1.29 12.64 4.29
N PHE A 202 -0.36 12.24 5.14
CA PHE A 202 1.01 12.76 5.20
C PHE A 202 2.00 11.62 5.02
N GLY A 203 2.99 11.81 4.16
CA GLY A 203 4.06 10.85 3.89
C GLY A 203 5.44 11.39 4.25
N ALA A 204 6.37 10.50 4.55
CA ALA A 204 7.77 10.85 4.63
C ALA A 204 8.29 11.18 3.21
N MET A 205 9.21 12.14 3.12
CA MET A 205 9.94 12.38 1.88
C MET A 205 11.04 11.32 1.71
N ASP A 206 10.76 10.30 0.91
CA ASP A 206 11.69 9.22 0.54
C ASP A 206 11.50 8.79 -0.93
N ALA A 207 12.39 7.93 -1.44
CA ALA A 207 12.31 7.46 -2.83
C ALA A 207 11.03 6.66 -3.13
N ALA A 208 10.41 6.05 -2.12
CA ALA A 208 9.14 5.33 -2.28
C ALA A 208 7.96 6.30 -2.41
N SER A 209 7.99 7.45 -1.74
CA SER A 209 6.95 8.47 -1.77
C SER A 209 6.77 9.12 -3.15
N THR A 210 7.85 9.14 -3.94
CA THR A 210 7.89 9.62 -5.34
C THR A 210 7.59 8.54 -6.35
N LYS A 211 7.59 7.26 -5.94
CA LYS A 211 7.20 6.14 -6.80
C LYS A 211 5.72 6.32 -7.18
N GLU A 212 5.40 6.15 -8.46
CA GLU A 212 4.04 6.36 -9.01
C GLU A 212 3.58 7.83 -9.03
N THR A 213 4.52 8.78 -9.09
CA THR A 213 4.20 10.21 -9.27
C THR A 213 4.84 10.75 -10.55
N LEU A 214 4.50 11.97 -10.92
CA LEU A 214 5.13 12.67 -12.06
C LEU A 214 6.45 13.35 -11.70
N PHE A 215 6.97 13.03 -10.50
CA PHE A 215 8.27 13.49 -10.05
C PHE A 215 9.18 12.34 -9.61
N THR A 216 10.48 12.50 -9.84
CA THR A 216 11.56 11.68 -9.32
C THR A 216 12.07 12.27 -7.99
N TYR A 217 12.71 11.46 -7.17
CA TYR A 217 13.27 11.94 -5.92
C TYR A 217 14.40 12.95 -6.15
N ASP A 218 15.28 12.67 -7.13
CA ASP A 218 16.44 13.51 -7.43
C ASP A 218 16.03 14.90 -7.95
N GLU A 219 14.96 15.02 -8.73
CA GLU A 219 14.53 16.33 -9.21
C GLU A 219 13.91 17.19 -8.11
N LEU A 220 13.19 16.58 -7.16
CA LEU A 220 12.63 17.30 -6.03
C LEU A 220 13.73 17.84 -5.12
N GLN A 221 14.85 17.12 -4.99
CA GLN A 221 16.01 17.59 -4.24
C GLN A 221 16.75 18.76 -4.91
N ASN A 222 16.61 18.90 -6.23
CA ASN A 222 17.20 20.00 -6.97
C ASN A 222 16.35 21.26 -6.89
N HIS A 223 16.98 22.42 -7.10
CA HIS A 223 16.27 23.69 -7.04
C HIS A 223 15.32 23.87 -8.23
N ILE A 224 14.02 23.95 -7.95
CA ILE A 224 12.97 24.27 -8.92
C ILE A 224 12.76 25.80 -8.93
N GLU A 225 12.94 26.47 -10.07
CA GLU A 225 12.85 27.94 -10.14
C GLU A 225 11.45 28.49 -9.84
N ASN A 226 10.39 27.79 -10.27
CA ASN A 226 9.00 28.24 -10.17
C ASN A 226 8.18 27.36 -9.22
N THR A 227 8.27 27.61 -7.91
CA THR A 227 7.55 26.82 -6.90
C THR A 227 6.15 27.40 -6.53
N PRO A 228 5.10 26.56 -6.40
CA PRO A 228 5.13 25.12 -6.63
C PRO A 228 4.97 24.76 -8.12
N GLU A 229 5.81 23.87 -8.62
CA GLU A 229 5.64 23.30 -9.96
C GLU A 229 4.47 22.30 -9.94
N PHE A 230 3.49 22.49 -10.82
CA PHE A 230 2.36 21.57 -10.93
C PHE A 230 2.46 20.76 -12.22
N ARG A 231 2.59 19.43 -12.06
CA ARG A 231 2.58 18.46 -13.15
C ARG A 231 1.31 17.62 -13.12
N PHE A 232 0.75 17.45 -14.31
CA PHE A 232 -0.40 16.61 -14.61
C PHE A 232 -0.21 16.05 -16.03
N ILE A 233 -0.96 15.01 -16.37
CA ILE A 233 -0.96 14.47 -17.73
C ILE A 233 -1.74 15.45 -18.62
N GLY A 234 -1.04 16.08 -19.56
CA GLY A 234 -1.56 17.18 -20.39
C GLY A 234 -2.16 16.76 -21.73
N GLU A 235 -2.04 15.48 -22.09
CA GLU A 235 -2.56 14.96 -23.36
C GLU A 235 -3.30 13.64 -23.13
N GLU A 236 -4.21 13.29 -24.04
CA GLU A 236 -4.94 12.03 -24.03
C GLU A 236 -3.98 10.86 -24.34
N ILE A 237 -3.22 10.47 -23.31
CA ILE A 237 -2.56 9.17 -23.29
C ILE A 237 -3.68 8.15 -23.07
N GLY A 238 -3.85 7.19 -23.97
CA GLY A 238 -4.81 6.11 -23.76
C GLY A 238 -4.65 5.46 -22.40
N ILE A 239 -5.68 4.74 -21.92
CA ILE A 239 -5.70 4.14 -20.58
C ILE A 239 -4.42 3.33 -20.34
N GLN A 240 -3.59 3.78 -19.40
CA GLN A 240 -2.37 3.07 -19.05
C GLN A 240 -2.72 1.86 -18.17
N PRO A 241 -2.09 0.70 -18.41
CA PRO A 241 -2.29 -0.46 -17.54
C PRO A 241 -1.81 -0.11 -16.13
N LYS A 242 -2.72 -0.13 -15.16
CA LYS A 242 -2.33 -0.13 -13.74
C LYS A 242 -1.70 -1.49 -13.42
N PRO A 243 -0.66 -1.56 -12.57
CA PRO A 243 -0.17 -2.83 -12.05
C PRO A 243 -1.36 -3.65 -11.54
N PRO A 244 -1.43 -4.97 -11.82
CA PRO A 244 -2.60 -5.76 -11.46
C PRO A 244 -2.78 -5.76 -9.93
N MET A 245 -3.75 -4.99 -9.44
CA MET A 245 -4.13 -4.92 -8.01
C MET A 245 -5.04 -6.08 -7.59
N GLN A 246 -5.40 -6.96 -8.53
CA GLN A 246 -6.50 -7.92 -8.37
C GLN A 246 -6.04 -9.34 -8.03
N PHE A 247 -4.76 -9.63 -8.23
CA PHE A 247 -4.19 -10.97 -8.04
C PHE A 247 -3.05 -10.88 -7.04
N CYS A 248 -3.32 -11.28 -5.81
CA CYS A 248 -2.32 -11.52 -4.79
C CYS A 248 -2.37 -13.00 -4.43
N ILE A 249 -1.22 -13.58 -4.12
CA ILE A 249 -1.12 -14.89 -3.47
C ILE A 249 -0.77 -14.64 -2.00
N PRO A 250 -1.30 -15.44 -1.05
CA PRO A 250 -0.91 -15.35 0.36
C PRO A 250 0.61 -15.25 0.54
N GLN A 251 1.05 -14.40 1.46
CA GLN A 251 2.48 -14.15 1.69
C GLN A 251 3.24 -15.45 1.97
N GLU A 252 2.67 -16.40 2.70
CA GLU A 252 3.31 -17.69 2.99
C GLU A 252 3.53 -18.52 1.73
N ILE A 253 2.61 -18.41 0.76
CA ILE A 253 2.75 -19.03 -0.56
C ILE A 253 3.84 -18.30 -1.34
N SER A 254 3.84 -16.97 -1.32
CA SER A 254 4.90 -16.16 -1.94
C SER A 254 6.28 -16.46 -1.34
N GLU A 255 6.42 -16.52 -0.02
CA GLU A 255 7.65 -16.84 0.71
C GLU A 255 8.10 -18.28 0.48
N PHE A 256 7.16 -19.22 0.41
CA PHE A 256 7.44 -20.59 0.02
C PHE A 256 8.03 -20.65 -1.40
N PHE A 257 7.60 -19.79 -2.32
CA PHE A 257 8.17 -19.67 -3.66
C PHE A 257 9.48 -18.86 -3.69
N GLN A 258 9.61 -17.79 -2.91
CA GLN A 258 10.82 -16.97 -2.81
C GLN A 258 11.97 -17.72 -2.13
N SER A 259 11.68 -18.62 -1.19
CA SER A 259 12.69 -19.52 -0.60
C SER A 259 13.15 -20.63 -1.55
N ARG A 260 12.47 -20.80 -2.69
CA ARG A 260 12.75 -21.79 -3.74
C ARG A 260 13.18 -21.04 -4.99
N ASP A 261 14.44 -20.61 -5.02
CA ASP A 261 14.97 -19.74 -6.08
C ASP A 261 14.77 -20.22 -7.53
N ASN A 262 14.25 -21.43 -7.79
CA ASN A 262 14.35 -22.11 -9.08
C ASN A 262 13.15 -23.02 -9.47
N VAL A 263 11.97 -22.95 -8.82
CA VAL A 263 10.82 -23.83 -9.17
C VAL A 263 9.51 -23.06 -9.22
N THR A 264 8.79 -23.10 -10.35
CA THR A 264 7.50 -22.42 -10.50
C THR A 264 6.36 -23.19 -9.82
N LEU A 265 5.29 -22.48 -9.43
CA LEU A 265 4.06 -23.08 -8.89
C LEU A 265 3.49 -24.16 -9.82
N LEU A 266 3.57 -23.95 -11.15
CA LEU A 266 3.08 -24.90 -12.15
C LEU A 266 3.88 -26.21 -12.13
N ASP A 267 5.20 -26.15 -11.97
CA ASP A 267 6.04 -27.34 -11.92
C ASP A 267 5.73 -28.20 -10.68
N LEU A 268 5.45 -27.56 -9.54
CA LEU A 268 5.06 -28.27 -8.32
C LEU A 268 3.69 -28.92 -8.46
N ILE A 269 2.70 -28.18 -9.00
CA ILE A 269 1.35 -28.73 -9.25
C ILE A 269 1.45 -29.92 -10.21
N GLN A 270 2.22 -29.77 -11.29
CA GLN A 270 2.35 -30.81 -12.30
C GLN A 270 3.02 -32.07 -11.74
N ARG A 271 4.07 -31.92 -10.92
CA ARG A 271 4.71 -33.05 -10.21
C ARG A 271 3.77 -33.75 -9.25
N GLU A 272 2.99 -32.99 -8.48
CA GLU A 272 2.03 -33.55 -7.53
C GLU A 272 0.91 -34.32 -8.25
N VAL A 273 0.37 -33.75 -9.34
CA VAL A 273 -0.61 -34.41 -10.20
C VAL A 273 -0.05 -35.71 -10.80
N GLU A 274 1.21 -35.71 -11.24
CA GLU A 274 1.88 -36.92 -11.73
C GLU A 274 2.11 -37.95 -10.62
N SER A 275 2.44 -37.52 -9.40
CA SER A 275 2.61 -38.40 -8.24
C SER A 275 1.30 -39.09 -7.88
N GLN A 276 0.22 -38.33 -7.75
CA GLN A 276 -1.11 -38.86 -7.46
C GLN A 276 -1.59 -39.80 -8.57
N ARG A 277 -1.31 -39.49 -9.83
CA ARG A 277 -1.63 -40.38 -10.95
C ARG A 277 -0.88 -41.71 -10.87
N LYS A 278 0.41 -41.69 -10.53
CA LYS A 278 1.23 -42.90 -10.33
C LYS A 278 0.78 -43.72 -9.13
N GLU A 279 0.35 -43.09 -8.04
CA GLU A 279 -0.22 -43.77 -6.88
C GLU A 279 -1.54 -44.46 -7.24
N HIS A 280 -2.43 -43.75 -7.96
CA HIS A 280 -3.70 -44.32 -8.42
C HIS A 280 -3.52 -45.47 -9.42
N GLU A 281 -2.51 -45.40 -10.28
CA GLU A 281 -2.13 -46.49 -11.19
C GLU A 281 -1.57 -47.70 -10.43
N LYS A 282 -0.80 -47.49 -9.36
CA LYS A 282 -0.30 -48.57 -8.49
C LYS A 282 -1.40 -49.23 -7.66
N GLU A 283 -2.35 -48.46 -7.15
CA GLU A 283 -3.51 -49.00 -6.43
C GLU A 283 -4.38 -49.86 -7.36
N ASN A 284 -4.63 -49.40 -8.59
CA ASN A 284 -5.41 -50.17 -9.57
C ASN A 284 -4.66 -51.42 -10.06
N ALA A 285 -3.34 -51.37 -10.22
CA ALA A 285 -2.52 -52.54 -10.57
C ALA A 285 -2.55 -53.62 -9.47
N ASN A 286 -2.48 -53.22 -8.20
CA ASN A 286 -2.56 -54.14 -7.06
C ASN A 286 -3.95 -54.82 -6.93
N VAL A 287 -5.02 -54.14 -7.33
CA VAL A 287 -6.39 -54.72 -7.36
C VAL A 287 -6.55 -55.75 -8.48
N SER A 288 -5.91 -55.53 -9.63
CA SER A 288 -5.92 -56.48 -10.75
C SER A 288 -5.03 -57.71 -10.55
N GLU A 289 -4.02 -57.66 -9.67
CA GLU A 289 -3.18 -58.84 -9.32
C GLU A 289 -3.78 -59.69 -8.18
N SER A 290 -4.85 -59.22 -7.52
CA SER A 290 -5.52 -59.91 -6.42
C SER A 290 -6.90 -60.51 -6.79
N THR A 291 -7.19 -60.60 -8.09
CA THR A 291 -8.36 -61.32 -8.64
C THR A 291 -7.90 -62.49 -9.50
#